data_AF-R9JDN9-F1
#
_entry.id   AF-R9JDN9-F1
#
_cell.length_a   1.000
_cell.length_b   1.000
_cell.length_c   1.000
_cell.angle_alpha   90.00
_cell.angle_beta   90.00
_cell.angle_gamma   90.00
#
_symmetry.space_group_name_H-M   'P 1'
#
loop_
_entity.id
_entity.type
_entity.pdbx_description
1 polymer ?
#
loop_
_entity_poly.entity_id
_entity_poly.type
_entity_poly.pdbx_seq_one_letter_code
_entity_poly.pdbx_strand_id
1 'polypeptide(L)'
;MDIENLDAGQEFEELPDTYTIFITEKDFYGKGEPIYVVERINLTTGQNFEDGEHILYVNGEYREESELGKLMHDFNCTEADDMIFGLMAERTRYLKENPEGVNEMCKAMEDMRNEAVERNMLQTIRNLMDSMKWSAEQAMTAMKIPEADKLKYTAKL
;
A
#
# COMPACT_ATOMS: atom_id res chain seq x y z
N MET A 1 -2.13 -16.26 -9.04
CA MET A 1 -3.05 -17.42 -9.06
C MET A 1 -3.72 -17.62 -7.69
N ASP A 2 -4.92 -17.05 -7.52
CA ASP A 2 -5.75 -17.19 -6.31
C ASP A 2 -6.73 -18.35 -6.49
N ILE A 3 -6.62 -19.38 -5.66
CA ILE A 3 -7.50 -20.57 -5.68
C ILE A 3 -8.91 -20.23 -5.19
N GLU A 4 -9.10 -19.10 -4.50
CA GLU A 4 -10.38 -18.72 -3.90
C GLU A 4 -11.43 -18.20 -4.88
N ASN A 5 -11.08 -17.99 -6.16
CA ASN A 5 -12.00 -17.51 -7.20
C ASN A 5 -12.52 -18.62 -8.14
N LEU A 6 -12.27 -19.89 -7.83
CA LEU A 6 -12.76 -21.03 -8.63
C LEU A 6 -14.06 -21.59 -8.02
N ASP A 7 -15.13 -21.58 -8.81
CA ASP A 7 -16.36 -22.31 -8.45
C ASP A 7 -16.13 -23.82 -8.51
N ALA A 8 -16.83 -24.57 -7.65
CA ALA A 8 -16.68 -26.03 -7.58
C ALA A 8 -17.07 -26.70 -8.92
N GLY A 9 -16.07 -27.16 -9.67
CA GLY A 9 -16.25 -27.89 -10.94
C GLY A 9 -15.67 -27.21 -12.18
N GLN A 10 -14.99 -26.07 -12.07
CA GLN A 10 -14.24 -25.49 -13.20
C GLN A 10 -12.98 -26.30 -13.55
N GLU A 11 -12.82 -26.62 -14.84
CA GLU A 11 -11.61 -27.21 -15.41
C GLU A 11 -10.45 -26.19 -15.36
N PHE A 12 -9.23 -26.66 -15.14
CA PHE A 12 -8.03 -25.81 -14.94
C PHE A 12 -7.65 -24.95 -16.17
N GLU A 13 -8.26 -25.23 -17.33
CA GLU A 13 -8.05 -24.52 -18.61
C GLU A 13 -8.90 -23.24 -18.76
N GLU A 14 -9.82 -22.94 -17.84
CA GLU A 14 -10.68 -21.75 -17.86
C GLU A 14 -10.40 -20.80 -16.67
N LEU A 15 -9.13 -20.60 -16.33
CA LEU A 15 -8.76 -19.60 -15.32
C LEU A 15 -9.16 -18.20 -15.84
N PRO A 16 -9.97 -17.44 -15.09
CA PRO A 16 -10.40 -16.12 -15.53
C PRO A 16 -9.23 -15.14 -15.56
N ASP A 17 -9.20 -14.28 -16.58
CA ASP A 17 -8.20 -13.22 -16.68
C ASP A 17 -8.18 -12.37 -15.39
N THR A 18 -7.01 -12.24 -14.78
CA THR A 18 -6.81 -11.53 -13.53
C THR A 18 -6.10 -10.21 -13.80
N TYR A 19 -6.70 -9.10 -13.37
CA TYR A 19 -6.13 -7.76 -13.51
C TYR A 19 -5.66 -7.24 -12.15
N THR A 20 -4.37 -6.97 -12.02
CA THR A 20 -3.80 -6.25 -10.87
C THR A 20 -3.62 -4.78 -11.25
N ILE A 21 -4.31 -3.89 -10.52
CA ILE A 21 -4.30 -2.45 -10.80
C ILE A 21 -3.55 -1.72 -9.69
N PHE A 22 -2.43 -1.10 -10.04
CA PHE A 22 -1.66 -0.23 -9.16
C PHE A 22 -1.99 1.22 -9.46
N ILE A 23 -2.61 1.93 -8.52
CA ILE A 23 -2.82 3.38 -8.60
C ILE A 23 -1.64 4.04 -7.88
N THR A 24 -0.90 4.87 -8.61
CA THR A 24 0.31 5.54 -8.11
C THR A 24 0.06 7.03 -7.96
N GLU A 25 0.61 7.70 -6.93
CA GLU A 25 0.41 9.15 -6.74
C GLU A 25 1.04 9.98 -7.88
N LYS A 26 2.16 9.50 -8.42
CA LYS A 26 2.98 10.14 -9.45
C LYS A 26 3.08 9.30 -10.70
N ASP A 27 3.47 9.92 -11.81
CA ASP A 27 3.79 9.16 -13.01
C ASP A 27 5.06 8.32 -12.82
N PHE A 28 4.87 7.02 -12.50
CA PHE A 28 5.95 6.09 -12.24
C PHE A 28 6.96 5.97 -13.40
N TYR A 29 6.49 6.05 -14.65
CA TYR A 29 7.35 5.92 -15.84
C TYR A 29 7.75 7.28 -16.45
N GLY A 30 7.11 8.38 -16.04
CA GLY A 30 7.41 9.73 -16.51
C GLY A 30 7.15 9.93 -18.01
N LYS A 31 6.16 9.23 -18.59
CA LYS A 31 5.80 9.33 -20.00
C LYS A 31 4.52 10.13 -20.26
N GLY A 32 3.81 10.53 -19.21
CA GLY A 32 2.56 11.27 -19.30
C GLY A 32 1.36 10.41 -19.70
N GLU A 33 1.52 9.09 -19.83
CA GLU A 33 0.40 8.21 -20.19
C GLU A 33 -0.52 8.01 -18.98
N PRO A 34 -1.84 7.85 -19.22
CA PRO A 34 -2.80 7.62 -18.14
C PRO A 34 -2.70 6.22 -17.52
N ILE A 35 -2.42 5.21 -18.35
CA ILE A 35 -2.33 3.80 -17.95
C ILE A 35 -1.14 3.16 -18.67
N TYR A 36 -0.32 2.44 -17.92
CA TYR A 36 0.72 1.57 -18.45
C TYR A 36 0.31 0.12 -18.28
N VAL A 37 0.15 -0.59 -19.41
CA VAL A 37 -0.11 -2.03 -19.43
C VAL A 37 1.23 -2.76 -19.40
N VAL A 38 1.39 -3.65 -18.41
CA VAL A 38 2.60 -4.44 -18.22
C VAL A 38 2.26 -5.91 -18.35
N GLU A 39 2.90 -6.54 -19.35
CA GLU A 39 2.73 -7.95 -19.69
C GLU A 39 4.03 -8.72 -19.45
N ARG A 40 3.90 -10.02 -19.15
CA ARG A 40 5.06 -10.91 -19.00
C ARG A 40 5.50 -11.44 -20.36
N ILE A 41 6.80 -11.43 -20.61
CA ILE A 41 7.40 -11.92 -21.84
C ILE A 41 8.32 -13.10 -21.51
N ASN A 42 8.20 -14.18 -22.26
CA ASN A 42 9.17 -15.26 -22.26
C ASN A 42 10.45 -14.77 -22.96
N LEU A 43 11.52 -14.55 -22.19
CA LEU A 43 12.78 -14.02 -22.72
C LEU A 43 13.52 -14.97 -23.68
N THR A 44 13.21 -16.28 -23.65
CA THR A 44 13.81 -17.25 -24.58
C THR A 44 13.17 -17.16 -25.96
N THR A 45 11.84 -17.02 -26.02
CA THR A 45 11.09 -16.98 -27.29
C THR A 45 10.80 -15.56 -27.77
N GLY A 46 10.92 -14.56 -26.89
CA GLY A 46 10.53 -13.17 -27.14
C GLY A 46 9.02 -12.96 -27.25
N GLN A 47 8.22 -13.97 -26.91
CA GLN A 47 6.76 -13.94 -27.02
C GLN A 47 6.13 -13.64 -25.67
N ASN A 48 4.90 -13.11 -25.68
CA ASN A 48 4.10 -12.97 -24.46
C ASN A 48 3.91 -14.33 -23.79
N PHE A 49 3.86 -14.31 -22.46
CA PHE A 49 3.69 -15.53 -21.68
C PHE A 49 2.23 -16.01 -21.68
N GLU A 50 1.27 -15.12 -21.95
CA GLU A 50 -0.16 -15.42 -22.13
C GLU A 50 -0.75 -16.23 -20.96
N ASP A 51 -0.46 -15.81 -19.72
CA ASP A 51 -0.91 -16.47 -18.48
C ASP A 51 -2.25 -15.94 -17.94
N GLY A 52 -2.93 -15.08 -18.69
CA GLY A 52 -4.17 -14.43 -18.28
C GLY A 52 -4.00 -13.45 -17.10
N GLU A 53 -2.77 -13.13 -16.70
CA GLU A 53 -2.50 -12.18 -15.62
C GLU A 53 -1.99 -10.86 -16.18
N HIS A 54 -2.76 -9.79 -15.99
CA HIS A 54 -2.49 -8.47 -16.53
C HIS A 54 -2.18 -7.49 -15.40
N ILE A 55 -1.19 -6.62 -15.61
CA ILE A 55 -0.83 -5.58 -14.64
C ILE A 55 -1.05 -4.20 -15.27
N LEU A 56 -1.82 -3.36 -14.57
CA LEU A 56 -2.10 -1.98 -14.97
C LEU A 56 -1.49 -1.03 -13.94
N TYR A 57 -0.59 -0.15 -14.38
CA TYR A 57 -0.15 1.00 -13.59
C TYR A 57 -0.92 2.23 -14.01
N VAL A 58 -1.75 2.73 -13.13
CA VAL A 58 -2.52 3.96 -13.33
C VAL A 58 -1.72 5.14 -12.80
N ASN A 59 -1.51 6.11 -13.67
CA ASN A 59 -0.79 7.34 -13.37
C ASN A 59 -1.71 8.32 -12.63
N GLY A 60 -1.52 8.46 -11.32
CA GLY A 60 -2.28 9.40 -10.51
C GLY A 60 -1.94 10.85 -10.75
N GLU A 61 -0.83 11.21 -11.41
CA GLU A 61 -0.52 12.60 -11.76
C GLU A 61 -1.22 13.05 -13.05
N TYR A 62 -1.89 12.13 -13.75
CA TYR A 62 -2.60 12.45 -14.98
C TYR A 62 -3.80 13.39 -14.72
N ARG A 63 -3.92 14.47 -15.50
CA ARG A 63 -4.88 15.58 -15.28
C ARG A 63 -5.68 15.99 -16.51
N GLU A 64 -5.69 15.19 -17.58
CA GLU A 64 -6.46 15.55 -18.79
C GLU A 64 -7.98 15.41 -18.57
N GLU A 65 -8.79 15.96 -19.49
CA GLU A 65 -10.26 16.07 -19.35
C GLU A 65 -11.02 14.72 -19.45
N SER A 66 -10.33 13.59 -19.46
CA SER A 66 -10.96 12.26 -19.47
C SER A 66 -11.55 11.91 -18.10
N GLU A 67 -12.49 10.96 -18.06
CA GLU A 67 -13.06 10.48 -16.79
C GLU A 67 -11.98 9.92 -15.85
N LEU A 68 -10.95 9.28 -16.40
CA LEU A 68 -9.80 8.83 -15.62
C LEU A 68 -8.98 10.00 -15.08
N GLY A 69 -8.75 11.05 -15.88
CA GLY A 69 -8.03 12.24 -15.42
C GLY A 69 -8.79 12.99 -14.32
N LYS A 70 -10.13 13.08 -14.41
CA LYS A 70 -10.99 13.59 -13.33
C LYS A 70 -10.91 12.71 -12.08
N LEU A 71 -10.84 11.39 -12.26
CA LEU A 71 -10.75 10.45 -11.14
C LEU A 71 -9.41 10.61 -10.44
N MET A 72 -8.31 10.67 -11.19
CA MET A 72 -6.96 10.86 -10.67
C MET A 72 -6.75 12.25 -10.04
N HIS A 73 -7.47 13.26 -10.54
CA HIS A 73 -7.58 14.56 -9.86
C HIS A 73 -8.15 14.38 -8.46
N ASP A 74 -9.33 13.75 -8.32
CA ASP A 74 -10.00 13.59 -7.03
C ASP A 74 -9.21 12.71 -6.05
N PHE A 75 -8.55 11.65 -6.54
CA PHE A 75 -7.66 10.82 -5.70
C PHE A 75 -6.50 11.61 -5.09
N ASN A 76 -6.06 12.70 -5.74
CA ASN A 76 -5.02 13.59 -5.21
C ASN A 76 -5.58 14.86 -4.54
N CYS A 77 -6.88 15.09 -4.64
CA CYS A 77 -7.50 16.27 -4.08
C CYS A 77 -7.67 16.07 -2.58
N THR A 78 -7.25 17.04 -1.78
CA THR A 78 -7.46 16.99 -0.34
C THR A 78 -8.81 17.61 0.04
N GLU A 79 -9.27 18.62 -0.69
CA GLU A 79 -10.44 19.39 -0.31
C GLU A 79 -11.69 18.85 -1.00
N ALA A 80 -12.72 18.53 -0.21
CA ALA A 80 -13.95 17.93 -0.72
C ALA A 80 -14.70 18.85 -1.70
N ASP A 81 -14.59 20.16 -1.53
CA ASP A 81 -15.26 21.15 -2.38
C ASP A 81 -14.62 21.30 -3.76
N ASP A 82 -13.35 20.89 -3.89
CA ASP A 82 -12.60 20.92 -5.14
C ASP A 82 -12.71 19.59 -5.91
N MET A 83 -13.35 18.56 -5.34
CA MET A 83 -13.55 17.26 -5.98
C MET A 83 -14.66 17.29 -7.05
N ILE A 84 -14.44 16.55 -8.14
CA ILE A 84 -15.32 16.48 -9.31
C ILE A 84 -16.44 15.45 -9.09
N PHE A 85 -16.13 14.30 -8.50
CA PHE A 85 -17.07 13.23 -8.22
C PHE A 85 -17.71 13.44 -6.86
N GLY A 86 -19.03 13.67 -6.84
CA GLY A 86 -19.79 13.89 -5.61
C GLY A 86 -19.64 12.77 -4.57
N LEU A 87 -19.47 11.52 -5.01
CA LEU A 87 -19.22 10.38 -4.12
C LEU A 87 -17.88 10.50 -3.37
N MET A 88 -16.83 10.93 -4.07
CA MET A 88 -15.50 11.17 -3.46
C MET A 88 -15.55 12.39 -2.54
N ALA A 89 -16.22 13.46 -2.96
CA ALA A 89 -16.42 14.67 -2.17
C ALA A 89 -17.14 14.36 -0.84
N GLU A 90 -18.26 13.63 -0.90
CA GLU A 90 -19.04 13.27 0.28
C GLU A 90 -18.23 12.41 1.26
N ARG A 91 -17.52 11.40 0.76
CA ARG A 91 -16.69 10.53 1.61
C ARG A 91 -15.53 11.30 2.24
N THR A 92 -14.88 12.18 1.48
CA THR A 92 -13.80 13.03 1.99
C THR A 92 -14.30 14.00 3.05
N ARG A 93 -15.45 14.62 2.82
CA ARG A 93 -16.10 15.50 3.81
C ARG A 93 -16.44 14.74 5.09
N TYR A 94 -16.97 13.52 4.98
CA TYR A 94 -17.23 12.68 6.14
C TYR A 94 -15.95 12.41 6.94
N LEU A 95 -14.87 11.99 6.28
CA LEU A 95 -13.61 11.66 6.95
C LEU A 95 -12.91 12.88 7.58
N LYS A 96 -13.11 14.07 7.02
CA LYS A 96 -12.44 15.31 7.47
C LYS A 96 -13.26 16.17 8.44
N GLU A 97 -14.58 16.20 8.31
CA GLU A 97 -15.44 17.15 9.01
C GLU A 97 -16.43 16.48 9.98
N ASN A 98 -16.80 15.21 9.74
CA ASN A 98 -17.69 14.50 10.65
C ASN A 98 -16.91 14.03 11.90
N PRO A 99 -17.39 14.32 13.13
CA PRO A 99 -16.73 13.87 14.36
C PRO A 99 -16.40 12.37 14.42
N GLU A 100 -17.25 11.52 13.83
CA GLU A 100 -17.01 10.07 13.77
C GLU A 100 -15.89 9.72 12.79
N GLY A 101 -15.91 10.30 11.59
CA GLY A 101 -14.87 10.10 10.58
C GLY A 101 -13.51 10.67 11.01
N VAL A 102 -13.50 11.81 11.70
CA VAL A 102 -12.29 12.39 12.27
C VAL A 102 -11.70 11.47 13.34
N ASN A 103 -12.54 10.83 14.17
CA ASN A 103 -12.06 9.88 15.18
C ASN A 103 -11.45 8.63 14.51
N GLU A 104 -12.02 8.15 13.41
CA GLU A 104 -11.44 7.07 12.60
C GLU A 104 -10.04 7.44 12.09
N MET A 105 -9.89 8.64 11.51
CA MET A 105 -8.60 9.14 11.02
C MET A 105 -7.59 9.37 12.16
N CYS A 106 -8.05 9.86 13.32
CA CYS A 106 -7.20 10.00 14.51
C CYS A 106 -6.63 8.66 14.98
N LYS A 107 -7.45 7.60 15.01
CA LYS A 107 -6.98 6.25 15.36
C LYS A 107 -5.95 5.74 14.35
N ALA A 108 -6.22 5.90 13.06
CA ALA A 108 -5.28 5.50 12.02
C ALA A 108 -3.92 6.24 12.16
N MET A 109 -3.94 7.53 12.48
CA MET A 109 -2.72 8.30 12.76
C MET A 109 -1.99 7.83 14.03
N GLU A 110 -2.73 7.52 15.10
CA GLU A 110 -2.15 6.96 16.32
C GLU A 110 -1.48 5.61 16.08
N ASP A 111 -2.13 4.72 15.33
CA ASP A 111 -1.59 3.41 14.96
C ASP A 111 -0.33 3.56 14.10
N MET A 112 -0.34 4.42 13.08
CA MET A 112 0.84 4.72 12.27
C MET A 112 2.00 5.25 13.12
N ARG A 113 1.72 6.14 14.09
CA ARG A 113 2.73 6.67 15.02
C ARG A 113 3.29 5.55 15.89
N ASN A 114 2.43 4.70 16.45
CA ASN A 114 2.84 3.59 17.30
C ASN A 114 3.70 2.59 16.54
N GLU A 115 3.33 2.26 15.30
CA GLU A 115 4.13 1.41 14.43
C GLU A 115 5.50 2.03 14.09
N ALA A 116 5.54 3.33 13.79
CA ALA A 116 6.80 4.01 13.47
C ALA A 116 7.75 4.04 14.68
N VAL A 117 7.22 4.30 15.89
CA VAL A 117 7.98 4.23 17.14
C VAL A 117 8.52 2.81 17.37
N GLU A 118 7.68 1.80 17.14
CA GLU A 118 8.06 0.40 17.31
C GLU A 118 9.15 -0.02 16.33
N ARG A 119 9.03 0.33 15.04
CA ARG A 119 10.06 0.06 14.03
C ARG A 119 11.39 0.73 14.37
N ASN A 120 11.37 1.99 14.80
CA ASN A 120 12.57 2.70 15.21
C ASN A 120 13.25 2.05 16.42
N MET A 121 12.46 1.57 17.38
CA MET A 121 12.98 0.88 18.56
C MET A 121 13.62 -0.46 18.17
N LEU A 122 12.96 -1.27 17.33
CA LEU A 122 13.53 -2.51 16.78
C LEU A 122 14.83 -2.27 16.01
N GLN A 123 14.86 -1.24 15.16
CA GLN A 123 16.06 -0.88 14.41
C GLN A 123 17.22 -0.50 15.35
N THR A 124 16.92 0.26 16.41
CA THR A 124 17.93 0.65 17.39
C THR A 124 18.47 -0.57 18.15
N ILE A 125 17.60 -1.51 18.54
CA ILE A 125 18.01 -2.76 19.20
C ILE A 125 18.93 -3.57 18.27
N ARG A 126 18.55 -3.76 16.99
CA ARG A 126 19.37 -4.45 15.99
C ARG A 126 20.73 -3.79 15.80
N ASN A 127 20.76 -2.45 15.69
CA ASN A 127 22.01 -1.71 15.56
C ASN A 127 22.94 -1.90 16.77
N LEU A 128 22.39 -1.94 18.00
CA LEU A 128 23.16 -2.20 19.22
C LEU A 128 23.68 -3.64 19.26
N MET A 129 22.86 -4.62 18.85
CA MET A 129 23.28 -6.03 18.74
C MET A 129 24.45 -6.16 17.76
N ASP A 130 24.38 -5.50 16.59
CA ASP A 130 25.40 -5.59 15.56
C ASP A 130 26.70 -4.88 15.93
N SER A 131 26.60 -3.65 16.46
CA SER A 131 27.75 -2.78 16.77
C SER A 131 28.47 -3.19 18.05
N MET A 132 27.73 -3.53 19.11
CA MET A 132 28.28 -3.84 20.42
C MET A 132 28.40 -5.35 20.68
N LYS A 133 27.94 -6.19 19.75
CA LYS A 133 27.85 -7.66 19.89
C LYS A 133 27.03 -8.08 21.12
N TRP A 134 26.04 -7.29 21.46
CA TRP A 134 25.13 -7.54 22.57
C TRP A 134 24.02 -8.51 22.17
N SER A 135 23.51 -9.27 23.14
CA SER A 135 22.23 -9.97 22.97
C SER A 135 21.08 -8.96 22.91
N ALA A 136 19.93 -9.38 22.35
CA ALA A 136 18.72 -8.57 22.34
C ALA A 136 18.33 -8.09 23.75
N GLU A 137 18.45 -8.97 24.75
CA GLU A 137 18.17 -8.65 26.16
C GLU A 137 19.12 -7.60 26.74
N GLN A 138 20.42 -7.69 26.41
CA GLN A 138 21.42 -6.69 26.82
C GLN A 138 21.14 -5.33 26.17
N ALA A 139 20.82 -5.30 24.88
CA ALA A 139 20.47 -4.08 24.17
C ALA A 139 19.19 -3.43 24.73
N MET A 140 18.12 -4.22 24.94
CA MET A 140 16.87 -3.72 25.53
C MET A 140 17.06 -3.21 26.96
N THR A 141 17.92 -3.86 27.75
CA THR A 141 18.25 -3.43 29.11
C THR A 141 19.06 -2.12 29.10
N ALA A 142 20.03 -1.98 28.19
CA ALA A 142 20.78 -0.74 28.02
C ALA A 142 19.90 0.43 27.58
N MET A 143 18.89 0.16 26.74
CA MET A 143 17.85 1.12 26.35
C MET A 143 16.81 1.39 27.44
N LYS A 144 16.90 0.69 28.59
CA LYS A 144 15.95 0.79 29.72
C LYS A 144 14.50 0.52 29.32
N ILE A 145 14.28 -0.43 28.41
CA ILE A 145 12.93 -0.84 28.00
C ILE A 145 12.26 -1.58 29.17
N PRO A 146 11.03 -1.20 29.58
CA PRO A 146 10.30 -1.89 30.63
C PRO A 146 10.09 -3.38 30.33
N GLU A 147 10.15 -4.24 31.35
CA GLU A 147 10.00 -5.70 31.17
C GLU A 147 8.68 -6.10 30.50
N ALA A 148 7.60 -5.37 30.78
CA ALA A 148 6.30 -5.60 30.14
C ALA A 148 6.35 -5.44 28.62
N ASP A 149 7.22 -4.56 28.11
CA ASP A 149 7.34 -4.27 26.67
C ASP A 149 8.44 -5.10 26.01
N LYS A 150 9.39 -5.67 26.76
CA LYS A 150 10.47 -6.50 26.18
C LYS A 150 9.92 -7.71 25.42
N LEU A 151 8.84 -8.32 25.91
CA LEU A 151 8.14 -9.42 25.24
C LEU A 151 7.64 -9.02 23.84
N LYS A 152 7.12 -7.80 23.70
CA LYS A 152 6.63 -7.25 22.43
C LYS A 152 7.73 -7.19 21.37
N TYR A 153 8.91 -6.71 21.75
CA TYR A 153 10.04 -6.55 20.83
C TYR A 153 10.76 -7.88 20.56
N THR A 154 10.88 -8.76 21.55
CA THR A 154 11.56 -10.06 21.40
C THR A 154 10.90 -10.94 20.34
N ALA A 155 9.57 -10.91 20.22
CA ALA A 155 8.85 -11.67 19.20
C ALA A 155 9.08 -11.17 17.75
N LYS A 156 9.64 -9.96 17.57
CA LYS A 156 9.81 -9.29 16.28
C LYS A 156 11.28 -9.05 15.89
N LEU A 157 12.23 -9.41 16.75
CA LEU A 157 13.67 -9.30 16.53
C LEU A 157 14.19 -10.52 15.78
#